data_AF-A0A3C0V234-F1
#
_entry.id   AF-A0A3C0V234-F1
#
_cell.length_a   1.000
_cell.length_b   1.000
_cell.length_c   1.000
_cell.angle_alpha   90.00
_cell.angle_beta   90.00
_cell.angle_gamma   90.00
#
_symmetry.space_group_name_H-M   'P 1'
#
loop_
_entity.id
_entity.type
_entity.pdbx_description
1 polymer ?
#
loop_
_entity_poly.entity_id
_entity_poly.type
_entity_poly.pdbx_seq_one_letter_code
_entity_poly.pdbx_strand_id
1 'polypeptide(L)' 'MKTDTEIKVEGTKVLIKAMGTVEAERYIALMAREKFDYTKWRKTMLPEGSVQEISKAAMQYRGKTKKSKR' A
#
# COMPACT_ATOMS: atom_id res chain seq x y z
N MET A 1 6.73 -17.82 3.76
CA MET A 1 5.76 -16.71 3.88
C MET A 1 5.80 -16.26 5.33
N LYS A 2 5.79 -14.96 5.61
CA LYS A 2 5.75 -14.48 7.00
C LYS A 2 4.44 -14.89 7.66
N THR A 3 4.48 -15.20 8.94
CA THR A 3 3.30 -15.42 9.78
C THR A 3 2.53 -14.12 9.99
N ASP A 4 1.25 -14.22 10.35
CA ASP A 4 0.42 -13.06 10.66
C ASP A 4 1.05 -12.18 11.76
N THR A 5 1.68 -12.80 12.75
CA THR A 5 2.39 -12.11 13.84
C THR A 5 3.61 -11.35 13.31
N GLU A 6 4.41 -11.97 12.46
CA GLU A 6 5.58 -11.30 11.85
C GLU A 6 5.17 -10.11 10.99
N ILE A 7 4.08 -10.25 10.21
CA ILE A 7 3.53 -9.15 9.39
C ILE A 7 3.07 -8.00 10.29
N LYS A 8 2.37 -8.29 11.38
CA LYS A 8 1.89 -7.26 12.32
C LYS A 8 3.05 -6.53 12.99
N VAL A 9 4.06 -7.27 13.49
CA VAL A 9 5.23 -6.68 14.16
C VAL A 9 6.01 -5.77 13.21
N GLU A 10 6.24 -6.22 11.98
CA GLU A 10 6.93 -5.41 10.97
C GLU A 10 6.11 -4.18 10.57
N GLY A 11 4.80 -4.34 10.36
CA GLY A 11 3.89 -3.24 10.05
C GLY A 11 3.89 -2.16 11.12
N THR A 12 3.80 -2.54 12.40
CA THR A 12 3.86 -1.60 13.52
C THR A 12 5.19 -0.84 13.56
N LYS A 13 6.33 -1.51 13.31
CA LYS A 13 7.64 -0.85 13.24
C LYS A 13 7.70 0.19 12.12
N VAL A 14 7.14 -0.13 10.95
CA VAL A 14 7.07 0.79 9.81
C VAL A 14 6.21 2.00 10.15
N LEU A 15 5.05 1.80 10.77
CA LEU A 15 4.16 2.89 11.19
C LEU A 15 4.86 3.82 12.18
N ILE A 16 5.43 3.27 13.27
CA ILE A 16 6.15 4.07 14.28
C ILE A 16 7.27 4.89 13.63
N LYS A 17 8.04 4.28 12.72
CA LYS A 17 9.12 4.98 12.01
C LYS A 17 8.61 6.13 11.12
N ALA A 18 7.43 5.98 10.52
CA ALA A 18 6.90 6.94 9.57
C ALA A 18 6.15 8.11 10.21
N MET A 19 5.41 7.87 11.30
CA MET A 19 4.53 8.88 11.91
C MET A 19 4.75 9.10 13.41
N GLY A 20 5.62 8.33 14.07
CA GLY A 20 5.80 8.37 15.52
C GLY A 20 4.88 7.39 16.25
N THR A 21 5.18 7.16 17.54
CA THR A 21 4.49 6.13 18.35
C THR A 21 3.02 6.45 18.59
N VAL A 22 2.71 7.70 18.94
CA VAL A 22 1.34 8.13 19.30
C VAL A 22 0.40 8.05 18.10
N GLU A 23 0.84 8.57 16.95
CA GLU A 23 0.09 8.54 15.70
C GLU A 23 -0.08 7.12 15.18
N ALA A 24 0.95 6.26 15.30
CA ALA A 24 0.88 4.86 14.89
C ALA A 24 -0.15 4.07 15.72
N GLU A 25 -0.18 4.27 17.04
CA GLU A 25 -1.18 3.65 17.91
C GLU A 25 -2.60 4.13 17.57
N ARG A 26 -2.77 5.44 17.37
CA ARG A 26 -4.07 6.01 16.96
C ARG A 26 -4.52 5.47 15.60
N TYR A 27 -3.62 5.32 14.64
CA TYR A 27 -3.92 4.71 13.33
C TYR A 27 -4.43 3.28 13.50
N ILE A 28 -3.72 2.42 14.25
CA ILE A 28 -4.14 1.04 14.49
C ILE A 28 -5.52 0.99 15.16
N ALA A 29 -5.76 1.86 16.15
CA ALA A 29 -7.06 1.95 16.83
C ALA A 29 -8.19 2.36 15.88
N LEU A 30 -7.95 3.32 14.98
CA LEU A 30 -8.93 3.74 13.96
C LEU A 30 -9.23 2.60 12.97
N MET A 31 -8.20 1.91 12.49
CA MET A 31 -8.34 0.77 11.58
C MET A 31 -9.12 -0.40 12.20
N ALA A 32 -9.05 -0.57 13.53
CA ALA A 32 -9.80 -1.59 14.25
C ALA A 32 -11.25 -1.19 14.56
N ARG A 33 -11.52 0.11 14.72
CA ARG A 33 -12.85 0.64 15.09
C ARG A 33 -13.75 0.85 13.88
N GLU A 34 -13.20 1.32 12.77
CA GLU A 34 -13.97 1.70 11.60
C GLU A 34 -13.69 0.75 10.43
N LYS A 35 -14.72 0.42 9.65
CA LYS A 35 -14.53 -0.28 8.38
C LYS A 35 -13.85 0.67 7.41
N PHE A 36 -12.53 0.59 7.32
CA PHE A 36 -11.76 1.30 6.31
C PHE A 36 -12.17 0.79 4.92
N ASP A 37 -12.77 1.66 4.10
CA ASP A 37 -13.16 1.30 2.74
C ASP A 37 -11.92 1.24 1.83
N TYR A 38 -11.33 0.05 1.78
CA TYR A 38 -10.20 -0.27 0.93
C TYR A 38 -10.48 0.03 -0.55
N THR A 39 -11.72 -0.15 -1.00
CA THR A 39 -12.09 0.07 -2.41
C THR A 39 -12.07 1.56 -2.74
N LYS A 40 -12.63 2.38 -1.86
CA LYS A 40 -12.62 3.84 -2.01
C LYS A 40 -11.20 4.40 -1.93
N TRP A 41 -10.42 3.99 -0.92
CA TRP A 41 -9.02 4.41 -0.79
C TRP A 41 -8.18 4.00 -2.01
N ARG A 42 -8.35 2.77 -2.51
CA ARG A 42 -7.57 2.30 -3.67
C ARG A 42 -7.91 3.07 -4.95
N LYS A 43 -9.15 3.51 -5.12
CA LYS A 43 -9.53 4.40 -6.25
C LYS A 43 -8.77 5.72 -6.21
N THR A 44 -8.60 6.32 -5.03
CA THR A 44 -7.86 7.60 -4.89
C THR A 44 -6.36 7.49 -5.13
N MET A 45 -5.81 6.27 -5.09
CA MET A 45 -4.39 5.98 -5.30
C MET A 45 -4.06 5.55 -6.74
N LEU A 46 -5.07 5.27 -7.57
CA LEU A 46 -4.88 4.92 -8.96
C LEU A 46 -4.62 6.21 -9.76
N PRO A 47 -3.67 6.21 -10.70
CA PRO A 47 -3.53 7.30 -11.65
C PRO A 47 -4.85 7.52 -12.39
N GLU A 48 -5.21 8.77 -12.62
CA GLU A 48 -6.36 9.14 -13.46
C GLU A 48 -6.26 8.46 -14.83
N GLY A 49 -7.39 7.97 -15.34
CA GLY A 49 -7.48 7.28 -16.63
C GLY A 49 -8.36 6.03 -16.61
N SER A 50 -8.74 5.56 -17.79
CA SER A 50 -9.46 4.30 -17.97
C SER A 50 -8.62 3.10 -17.50
N VAL A 51 -9.30 2.00 -17.16
CA VAL A 51 -8.65 0.72 -16.79
C VAL A 51 -7.66 0.27 -17.87
N GLN A 52 -7.96 0.53 -19.14
CA GLN A 52 -7.10 0.20 -20.28
C GLN A 52 -5.81 1.02 -20.29
N GLU A 53 -5.88 2.32 -19.98
CA GLU A 53 -4.71 3.20 -19.89
C GLU A 53 -3.81 2.84 -18.70
N ILE A 54 -4.40 2.56 -17.54
CA ILE A 54 -3.68 2.10 -16.35
C ILE A 54 -3.01 0.75 -16.62
N SER A 55 -3.71 -0.18 -17.28
CA SER A 55 -3.16 -1.48 -17.67
C SER A 55 -2.00 -1.33 -18.66
N LYS A 56 -2.14 -0.46 -19.66
CA LYS A 56 -1.08 -0.15 -20.63
C LYS A 56 0.15 0.46 -19.95
N ALA A 57 -0.04 1.40 -19.02
CA ALA A 57 1.04 2.03 -18.25
C ALA A 57 1.77 0.99 -17.37
N ALA A 58 1.04 0.11 -16.69
CA ALA A 58 1.62 -0.99 -15.90
C ALA A 58 2.46 -1.94 -16.76
N MET A 59 1.96 -2.31 -17.95
CA MET A 59 2.68 -3.15 -18.91
C MET A 59 3.95 -2.49 -19.45
N GLN A 60 3.91 -1.18 -19.73
CA GLN A 60 5.08 -0.41 -20.13
C GLN A 60 6.13 -0.34 -19.02
N TYR A 61 5.73 -0.11 -17.77
CA TYR A 61 6.63 -0.11 -16.61
C TYR A 61 7.31 -1.48 -16.42
N ARG A 62 6.55 -2.57 -16.56
CA ARG A 62 7.10 -3.94 -16.54
C ARG A 62 8.09 -4.21 -17.69
N GLY A 63 7.84 -3.65 -18.87
CA GLY A 63 8.75 -3.76 -20.02
C GLY A 63 10.07 -2.99 -19.82
N LYS A 64 10.01 -1.78 -19.25
CA LYS A 64 11.19 -0.94 -18.94
C LYS A 64 12.09 -1.56 -17.88
N THR A 65 11.52 -2.14 -16.82
CA THR A 65 12.28 -2.82 -15.75
C THR A 65 13.00 -4.09 -16.25
N LYS A 66 12.48 -4.75 -17.30
CA LYS A 66 13.20 -5.85 -17.98
C LYS A 66 14.36 -5.40 -18.86
N LYS A 67 14.31 -4.20 -19.46
CA LYS A 67 15.40 -3.66 -20.28
C LYS A 67 16.57 -3.11 -19.45
N SER A 68 16.31 -2.59 -18.25
CA SER A 68 17.34 -2.08 -17.34
C SER A 68 18.12 -3.19 -16.60
N LYS A 69 17.62 -4.43 -16.59
CA LYS A 69 18.26 -5.60 -15.96
C LYS A 69 18.97 -6.52 -16.96
N ARG A 70 19.07 -6.11 -18.23
CA ARG A 70 19.78 -6.82 -19.29
C ARG A 70 21.03 -6.05 -19.68
#